data_AF-A0A7I9Z3F3-F1
#
_entry.id   AF-A0A7I9Z3F3-F1
#
_cell.length_a   1.000
_cell.length_b   1.000
_cell.length_c   1.000
_cell.angle_alpha   90.00
_cell.angle_beta   90.00
_cell.angle_gamma   90.00
#
_symmetry.space_group_name_H-M   'P 1'
#
loop_
_entity.id
_entity.type
_entity.pdbx_description
1 polymer ?
#
loop_
_entity_poly.entity_id
_entity_poly.type
_entity_poly.pdbx_seq_one_letter_code
_entity_poly.pdbx_strand_id
1 'polypeptide(L)' 'MSAVMVKAVLDRIPDYRVDVENVHQYLGNPSMTGLGKLPVTFTLAESRDTSRPW' A
#
# COMPACT_ATOMS: atom_id res chain seq x y z
N MET A 1 9.63 13.59 2.20
CA MET A 1 8.29 13.68 1.56
C MET A 1 7.52 12.34 1.60
N SER A 2 8.16 11.16 1.64
CA SER A 2 7.42 9.86 1.68
C SER A 2 6.81 9.50 3.04
N ALA A 3 7.38 9.95 4.16
CA ALA A 3 6.95 9.55 5.50
C ALA A 3 5.49 9.92 5.83
N VAL A 4 4.96 10.99 5.24
CA VAL A 4 3.57 11.45 5.48
C VAL A 4 2.55 10.45 4.94
N MET A 5 2.78 9.88 3.76
CA MET A 5 1.89 8.90 3.15
C MET A 5 1.85 7.59 3.94
N VAL A 6 3.03 7.13 4.39
CA VAL A 6 3.14 5.92 5.21
C VAL A 6 2.43 6.10 6.55
N LYS A 7 2.67 7.22 7.23
CA LYS A 7 2.02 7.52 8.51
C LYS A 7 0.50 7.54 8.39
N ALA A 8 -0.05 8.20 7.37
CA ALA A 8 -1.50 8.30 7.19
C ALA A 8 -2.17 6.92 6.96
N VAL A 9 -1.47 5.99 6.32
CA VAL A 9 -1.96 4.61 6.17
C VAL A 9 -1.90 3.88 7.50
N LEU A 10 -0.75 3.86 8.18
CA LEU A 10 -0.58 3.10 9.43
C LEU A 10 -1.42 3.65 10.58
N ASP A 11 -1.70 4.95 10.61
CA ASP A 11 -2.63 5.56 11.58
C ASP A 11 -4.07 5.04 11.39
N ARG A 12 -4.45 4.59 10.17
CA ARG A 12 -5.80 4.07 9.86
C ARG A 12 -5.89 2.55 9.94
N ILE A 13 -4.83 1.84 9.57
CA ILE A 13 -4.75 0.39 9.53
C ILE A 13 -3.49 -0.08 10.27
N PRO A 14 -3.52 -0.10 11.61
CA PRO A 14 -2.32 -0.37 12.43
C PRO A 14 -1.83 -1.81 12.33
N ASP A 15 -2.69 -2.75 11.92
CA ASP A 15 -2.38 -4.16 11.71
C ASP A 15 -2.01 -4.49 10.25
N TYR A 16 -1.69 -3.48 9.45
CA TYR A 16 -1.23 -3.62 8.07
C TYR A 16 -0.01 -4.54 7.98
N ARG A 17 -0.13 -5.58 7.17
CA ARG A 17 0.95 -6.54 6.88
C ARG A 17 1.15 -6.68 5.39
N VAL A 18 2.41 -6.66 4.98
CA VAL A 18 2.83 -6.97 3.61
C VAL A 18 3.01 -8.48 3.50
N ASP A 19 2.45 -9.06 2.45
CA ASP A 19 2.79 -10.42 2.03
C ASP A 19 4.07 -10.38 1.21
N VAL A 20 5.20 -10.52 1.89
CA VAL A 20 6.55 -10.37 1.31
C VAL A 20 6.83 -11.46 0.27
N GLU A 21 6.26 -12.64 0.43
CA GLU A 21 6.48 -13.79 -0.46
C GLU A 21 5.84 -13.59 -1.84
N ASN A 22 4.77 -12.78 -1.91
CA ASN A 22 4.02 -12.52 -3.15
C ASN A 22 4.23 -11.10 -3.69
N VAL A 23 5.31 -10.42 -3.29
CA VAL A 23 5.71 -9.14 -3.86
C VAL A 23 6.26 -9.34 -5.28
N HIS A 24 5.83 -8.48 -6.21
CA HIS A 24 6.38 -8.46 -7.57
C HIS A 24 7.11 -7.15 -7.82
N GLN A 25 8.38 -7.25 -8.20
CA GLN A 25 9.17 -6.11 -8.62
C GLN A 25 8.70 -5.60 -9.99
N TYR A 26 8.73 -4.28 -10.16
CA TYR A 26 8.50 -3.67 -11.46
C TYR A 26 9.79 -3.76 -12.29
N LEU A 27 9.70 -4.31 -13.50
CA LEU A 27 10.85 -4.52 -14.40
C LEU A 27 10.69 -3.84 -15.77
N GLY A 28 9.66 -3.01 -15.96
CA GLY A 28 9.33 -2.43 -17.26
C GLY A 28 10.23 -1.27 -17.72
N ASN A 29 10.89 -0.58 -16.79
CA ASN A 29 11.79 0.54 -17.09
C ASN A 29 13.10 0.37 -16.31
N PRO A 30 14.26 0.19 -16.99
CA PRO A 30 15.56 0.01 -16.33
C PRO A 30 15.99 1.18 -15.42
N SER A 31 15.49 2.39 -15.68
CA SER A 31 15.79 3.60 -14.91
C SER A 31 14.88 3.79 -13.70
N MET A 32 13.90 2.92 -13.48
CA MET A 32 12.94 3.04 -12.39
C MET A 32 12.86 1.75 -11.58
N THR A 33 13.25 1.83 -10.30
CA THR A 33 13.06 0.75 -9.34
C THR A 33 11.74 0.95 -8.59
N GLY A 34 10.95 -0.12 -8.50
CA GLY A 34 9.68 -0.09 -7.78
C GLY A 34 9.04 -1.46 -7.69
N LEU A 35 7.84 -1.51 -7.13
CA LEU A 35 7.04 -2.72 -7.06
C LEU A 35 5.87 -2.61 -8.04
N GLY A 36 5.70 -3.63 -8.88
CA GLY A 36 4.52 -3.74 -9.75
C GLY A 36 3.30 -4.24 -8.98
N LYS A 37 3.52 -4.99 -7.90
CA LYS A 37 2.46 -5.45 -6.98
C LYS A 37 3.01 -5.54 -5.56
N LEU A 38 2.28 -4.95 -4.61
CA LEU A 38 2.53 -5.04 -3.17
C LEU A 38 1.23 -5.55 -2.50
N PRO A 39 1.07 -6.87 -2.35
CA PRO A 39 -0.10 -7.44 -1.68
C PRO A 39 -0.04 -7.18 -0.17
N VAL A 40 -1.20 -6.89 0.41
CA VAL A 40 -1.32 -6.47 1.82
C VAL A 40 -2.55 -7.10 2.47
N THR A 41 -2.50 -7.27 3.78
CA THR A 41 -3.62 -7.71 4.60
C THR A 41 -3.78 -6.77 5.81
N PHE A 42 -5.03 -6.57 6.22
CA PHE A 42 -5.41 -5.81 7.41
C PHE A 42 -6.85 -6.17 7.79
N THR A 43 -7.24 -5.93 9.04
CA THR A 43 -8.61 -6.14 9.50
C THR A 43 -9.52 -5.05 8.93
N LEU A 44 -10.61 -5.46 8.29
CA LEU A 44 -11.58 -4.51 7.75
C LEU A 44 -12.25 -3.74 8.90
N ALA A 45 -12.22 -2.42 8.81
CA ALA A 45 -12.97 -1.52 9.70
C ALA A 45 -14.20 -0.97 9.00
N GLU A 46 -15.02 -0.22 9.73
CA GLU A 46 -16.17 0.49 9.19
C GLU A 46 -15.74 1.48 8.09
N SER A 47 -16.53 1.55 7.01
CA SER A 47 -16.33 2.51 5.93
C SER A 47 -16.40 3.94 6.45
N ARG A 48 -15.53 4.82 5.95
CA ARG A 48 -15.58 6.26 6.26
C ARG A 48 -16.29 7.09 5.17
N ASP A 49 -16.99 6.42 4.25
CA ASP A 49 -17.69 7.00 3.09
C ASP A 49 -16.86 8.01 2.29
N THR A 50 -15.56 7.78 2.23
CA THR A 50 -14.66 8.53 1.34
C THR A 50 -15.08 8.30 -0.10
N SER A 51 -15.44 9.40 -0.79
CA SER A 51 -15.78 9.37 -2.22
C SER A 51 -14.66 8.70 -3.02
N ARG A 52 -15.04 7.77 -3.90
CA ARG A 52 -14.07 7.17 -4.82
C ARG A 52 -13.58 8.26 -5.78
N PRO A 53 -12.28 8.28 -6.12
CA PRO A 53 -11.69 9.32 -6.96
C PRO A 53 -11.99 9.16 -8.47
N TRP A 54 -13.03 8.39 -8.84
CA TRP A 54 -13.49 8.20 -10.22
C TRP A 54 -15.01 8.06 -10.26
#